data_AF-A0A9W2ZMY5-F1
#
_entry.id   AF-A0A9W2ZMY5-F1
#
_cell.length_a   1.000
_cell.length_b   1.000
_cell.length_c   1.000
_cell.angle_alpha   90.00
_cell.angle_beta   90.00
_cell.angle_gamma   90.00
#
_symmetry.space_group_name_H-M   'P 1'
#
loop_
_entity.id
_entity.type
_entity.pdbx_description
1 polymer ?
#
loop_
_entity_poly.entity_id
_entity_poly.type
_entity_poly.pdbx_seq_one_letter_code
_entity_poly.pdbx_strand_id
1 'polypeptide(L)'
;MASGATKRIAASAVDWARYAAVVPKAQTESLRIIKAKHDTFINKVYSLPESLPKINFASYKNRLPDPTMADRFQKAYEALSVPYPKDKDNLLQKVEEENQEIEKKTKAYVAELSKTIASSKLFLEKINSLPKPDEFTPDMYSYYFPDTALDPAKPSIWPHKPEEQPSNPNFEYIK
;
A
#
# COMPACT_ATOMS: atom_id res chain seq x y z
N MET A 1 8.09 -29.70 -22.46
CA MET A 1 6.71 -30.00 -22.04
C MET A 1 6.54 -29.50 -20.61
N ALA A 2 6.14 -28.24 -20.43
CA ALA A 2 5.90 -27.69 -19.09
C ALA A 2 4.68 -28.41 -18.48
N SER A 3 4.90 -29.14 -17.40
CA SER A 3 3.86 -29.80 -16.59
C SER A 3 2.81 -28.74 -16.21
N GLY A 4 1.53 -28.99 -16.42
CA GLY A 4 0.49 -27.96 -16.29
C GLY A 4 0.25 -27.45 -14.86
N ALA A 5 0.88 -28.02 -13.84
CA ALA A 5 1.07 -27.41 -12.52
C ALA A 5 1.75 -26.02 -12.62
N THR A 6 2.71 -25.85 -13.54
CA THR A 6 3.34 -24.56 -13.83
C THR A 6 2.35 -23.58 -14.46
N LYS A 7 1.37 -24.05 -15.26
CA LYS A 7 0.34 -23.20 -15.87
C LYS A 7 -0.71 -22.67 -14.86
N ARG A 8 -0.89 -23.32 -13.70
CA ARG A 8 -1.84 -22.87 -12.67
C ARG A 8 -1.35 -21.67 -11.86
N ILE A 9 -0.03 -21.51 -11.73
CA ILE A 9 0.58 -20.58 -10.76
C ILE A 9 1.52 -19.56 -11.46
N ALA A 10 1.86 -19.76 -12.75
CA ALA A 10 2.81 -18.91 -13.48
C ALA A 10 2.48 -17.40 -13.53
N ALA A 11 1.33 -16.94 -13.03
CA ALA A 11 0.94 -15.53 -13.03
C ALA A 11 1.38 -14.72 -11.80
N SER A 12 1.79 -15.32 -10.67
CA SER A 12 2.03 -14.57 -9.42
C SER A 12 3.47 -14.66 -8.89
N ALA A 13 4.45 -14.21 -9.69
CA ALA A 13 5.77 -13.91 -9.16
C ALA A 13 5.71 -12.55 -8.43
N VAL A 14 5.35 -12.55 -7.14
CA VAL A 14 5.32 -11.35 -6.31
C VAL A 14 6.74 -11.04 -5.80
N ASP A 15 7.25 -9.85 -6.12
CA ASP A 15 8.51 -9.35 -5.58
C ASP A 15 8.32 -8.83 -4.15
N TRP A 16 8.48 -9.74 -3.18
CA TRP A 16 8.37 -9.44 -1.76
C TRP A 16 9.47 -8.51 -1.24
N ALA A 17 10.64 -8.48 -1.89
CA ALA A 17 11.76 -7.64 -1.46
C ALA A 17 11.46 -6.16 -1.76
N ARG A 18 10.95 -5.87 -2.97
CA ARG A 18 10.49 -4.53 -3.33
C ARG A 18 9.34 -4.07 -2.44
N TYR A 19 8.39 -4.96 -2.15
CA TYR A 19 7.25 -4.60 -1.31
C TYR A 19 7.71 -4.28 0.13
N ALA A 20 8.62 -5.07 0.70
CA ALA A 20 9.18 -4.80 2.03
C ALA A 20 9.93 -3.46 2.12
N ALA A 21 10.53 -2.98 1.02
CA ALA A 21 11.24 -1.70 0.98
C ALA A 21 10.31 -0.47 0.98
N VAL A 22 9.07 -0.62 0.50
CA VAL A 22 8.12 0.49 0.33
C VAL A 22 7.16 0.62 1.52
N VAL A 23 6.92 -0.48 2.24
CA VAL A 23 5.92 -0.53 3.31
C VAL A 23 6.35 0.32 4.52
N PRO A 24 5.45 1.18 5.05
CA PRO A 24 5.69 1.89 6.30
C PRO A 24 5.94 0.93 7.47
N LYS A 25 6.81 1.30 8.42
CA LYS A 25 7.17 0.45 9.57
C LYS A 25 5.96 -0.05 10.38
N ALA A 26 4.87 0.73 10.44
CA ALA A 26 3.64 0.34 11.13
C ALA A 26 2.87 -0.81 10.43
N GLN A 27 3.10 -1.03 9.13
CA GLN A 27 2.40 -1.99 8.29
C GLN A 27 3.25 -3.22 7.94
N THR A 28 4.43 -3.39 8.57
CA THR A 28 5.29 -4.55 8.30
C THR A 28 4.66 -5.86 8.76
N GLU A 29 3.85 -5.81 9.83
CA GLU A 29 3.16 -7.00 10.35
C GLU A 29 2.04 -7.45 9.41
N SER A 30 1.27 -6.52 8.83
CA SER A 30 0.23 -6.89 7.85
C SER A 30 0.85 -7.51 6.59
N LEU A 31 1.99 -6.99 6.12
CA LEU A 31 2.77 -7.62 5.05
C LEU A 31 3.19 -9.05 5.42
N ARG A 32 3.73 -9.26 6.64
CA ARG A 32 4.15 -10.59 7.11
C ARG A 32 2.99 -11.59 7.08
N ILE A 33 1.81 -11.15 7.53
CA ILE A 33 0.59 -11.97 7.53
C ILE A 33 0.16 -12.31 6.09
N ILE A 34 0.15 -11.34 5.17
CA ILE A 34 -0.21 -11.56 3.76
C ILE A 34 0.74 -12.55 3.10
N LYS A 35 2.05 -12.37 3.30
CA LYS A 35 3.06 -13.29 2.80
C LYS A 35 2.85 -14.71 3.35
N ALA A 36 2.64 -14.85 4.65
CA ALA A 36 2.41 -16.17 5.26
C ALA A 36 1.15 -16.86 4.69
N LYS A 37 0.06 -16.11 4.47
CA LYS A 37 -1.16 -16.64 3.85
C LYS A 37 -0.93 -17.06 2.40
N HIS A 38 -0.23 -16.21 1.63
CA HIS A 38 0.14 -16.50 0.24
C HIS A 38 0.99 -17.78 0.15
N ASP A 39 2.07 -17.88 0.92
CA ASP A 39 2.97 -19.02 0.90
C ASP A 39 2.27 -20.30 1.35
N THR A 40 1.43 -20.23 2.38
CA THR A 40 0.61 -21.36 2.84
C THR A 40 -0.35 -21.84 1.75
N PHE A 41 -0.99 -20.92 1.02
CA PHE A 41 -1.89 -21.26 -0.08
C PHE A 41 -1.13 -21.91 -1.23
N ILE A 42 -0.04 -21.29 -1.68
CA ILE A 42 0.78 -21.77 -2.78
C ILE A 42 1.37 -23.16 -2.47
N ASN A 43 1.87 -23.38 -1.24
CA ASN A 43 2.35 -24.69 -0.82
C ASN A 43 1.27 -25.77 -0.87
N LYS A 44 0.01 -25.44 -0.52
CA LYS A 44 -1.14 -26.35 -0.67
C LYS A 44 -1.47 -26.63 -2.13
N VAL A 45 -1.36 -25.63 -3.00
CA VAL A 45 -1.61 -25.84 -4.45
C VAL A 45 -0.52 -26.75 -5.04
N TYR A 46 0.74 -26.59 -4.63
CA TYR A 46 1.84 -27.46 -5.07
C TYR A 46 1.75 -28.89 -4.54
N SER A 47 1.17 -29.12 -3.36
CA SER A 47 1.01 -30.47 -2.80
C SER A 47 -0.13 -31.26 -3.45
N LEU A 48 -1.06 -30.60 -4.12
CA LEU A 48 -2.19 -31.24 -4.78
C LEU A 48 -1.82 -31.69 -6.21
N PRO A 49 -2.08 -32.95 -6.58
CA PRO A 49 -1.78 -33.43 -7.92
C PRO A 49 -2.65 -32.73 -8.97
N GLU A 50 -2.06 -32.50 -10.14
CA GLU A 50 -2.69 -31.77 -11.24
C GLU A 50 -3.90 -32.53 -11.82
N SER A 51 -3.80 -33.85 -11.91
CA SER A 51 -4.87 -34.73 -12.38
C SER A 51 -5.36 -35.63 -11.25
N LEU A 52 -6.60 -36.12 -11.39
CA LEU A 52 -7.11 -37.26 -10.65
C LEU A 52 -6.04 -38.37 -10.58
N PRO A 53 -5.69 -38.89 -9.39
CA PRO A 53 -4.69 -39.95 -9.26
C PRO A 53 -5.00 -41.15 -10.16
N LYS A 54 -4.02 -41.63 -10.92
CA LYS A 54 -4.23 -42.80 -11.78
C LYS A 54 -4.44 -44.04 -10.91
N ILE A 55 -5.67 -44.53 -10.84
CA ILE A 55 -6.01 -45.78 -10.14
C ILE A 55 -5.67 -46.97 -11.04
N ASN A 56 -4.93 -47.95 -10.52
CA ASN A 56 -4.61 -49.17 -11.25
C ASN A 56 -5.78 -50.17 -11.23
N PHE A 57 -6.80 -49.92 -12.07
CA PHE A 57 -7.99 -50.78 -12.18
C PHE A 57 -7.68 -52.21 -12.65
N ALA A 58 -6.56 -52.45 -13.34
CA ALA A 58 -6.16 -53.79 -13.80
C ALA A 58 -5.83 -54.74 -12.63
N SER A 59 -5.16 -54.23 -11.58
CA SER A 59 -4.89 -55.02 -10.37
C SER A 59 -6.16 -55.41 -9.59
N TYR A 60 -7.21 -54.57 -9.65
CA TYR A 60 -8.48 -54.81 -8.98
C TYR A 60 -9.36 -55.79 -9.75
N LYS A 61 -9.36 -55.74 -11.10
CA LYS A 61 -10.07 -56.71 -11.95
C LYS A 61 -9.65 -58.15 -11.68
N ASN A 62 -8.37 -58.39 -11.38
CA ASN A 62 -7.84 -59.73 -11.10
C ASN A 62 -8.14 -60.25 -9.67
N ARG A 63 -8.58 -59.37 -8.75
CA ARG A 63 -8.84 -59.70 -7.33
C ARG A 63 -10.33 -59.68 -6.98
N LEU A 64 -11.16 -59.09 -7.82
CA LEU A 64 -12.61 -58.96 -7.58
C LEU A 64 -13.35 -60.20 -8.11
N PRO A 65 -14.35 -60.71 -7.37
CA PRO A 65 -15.22 -61.79 -7.85
C PRO A 65 -16.02 -61.41 -9.10
N ASP A 66 -16.36 -60.12 -9.24
CA ASP A 66 -17.12 -59.57 -10.37
C ASP A 66 -16.30 -58.51 -11.13
N PRO A 67 -15.70 -58.86 -12.28
CA PRO A 67 -14.90 -57.94 -13.11
C PRO A 67 -15.71 -56.76 -13.66
N THR A 68 -17.02 -56.93 -13.84
CA THR A 68 -17.95 -55.93 -14.38
C THR A 68 -18.12 -54.71 -13.47
N MET A 69 -17.89 -54.87 -12.17
CA MET A 69 -17.97 -53.78 -11.19
C MET A 69 -16.79 -52.81 -11.36
N ALA A 70 -15.58 -53.33 -11.59
CA ALA A 70 -14.38 -52.53 -11.80
C ALA A 70 -14.47 -51.67 -13.08
N ASP A 71 -15.10 -52.18 -14.14
CA ASP A 71 -15.34 -51.43 -15.38
C ASP A 71 -16.32 -50.26 -15.17
N ARG A 72 -17.36 -50.44 -14.35
CA ARG A 72 -18.31 -49.36 -14.01
C ARG A 72 -17.63 -48.24 -13.23
N PHE A 73 -16.78 -48.58 -12.26
CA PHE A 73 -16.02 -47.59 -11.49
C PHE A 73 -14.96 -46.88 -12.31
N GLN A 74 -14.28 -47.60 -13.23
CA GLN A 74 -13.33 -46.97 -14.15
C GLN A 74 -14.03 -45.90 -15.01
N LYS A 75 -15.17 -46.24 -15.63
CA LYS A 75 -15.95 -45.28 -16.42
C LYS A 75 -16.45 -44.09 -15.60
N ALA A 76 -16.94 -44.33 -14.39
CA ALA A 76 -17.41 -43.25 -13.51
C ALA A 76 -16.28 -42.32 -13.06
N TYR A 77 -15.08 -42.86 -12.83
CA TYR A 77 -13.90 -42.08 -12.44
C TYR A 77 -13.36 -41.22 -13.59
N GLU A 78 -13.30 -41.77 -14.80
CA GLU A 78 -12.88 -41.03 -15.99
C GLU A 78 -13.91 -39.95 -16.41
N ALA A 79 -15.20 -40.17 -16.11
CA ALA A 79 -16.27 -39.21 -16.37
C ALA A 79 -16.33 -38.07 -15.33
N LEU A 80 -15.64 -38.17 -14.19
CA LEU A 80 -15.66 -37.16 -13.15
C LEU A 80 -14.84 -35.93 -13.58
N SER A 81 -15.53 -34.88 -13.99
CA SER A 81 -14.94 -33.56 -14.23
C SER A 81 -15.18 -32.65 -13.02
N VAL A 82 -14.12 -32.15 -12.41
CA VAL A 82 -14.22 -31.18 -11.31
C VAL A 82 -14.34 -29.78 -11.92
N PRO A 83 -15.50 -29.10 -11.77
CA PRO A 83 -15.67 -27.75 -12.32
C PRO A 83 -14.75 -26.77 -11.61
N TYR A 84 -14.24 -25.79 -12.35
CA TYR A 84 -13.44 -24.71 -11.78
C TYR A 84 -14.29 -23.91 -10.77
N PRO A 85 -13.74 -23.52 -9.61
CA PRO A 85 -14.47 -22.68 -8.66
C PRO A 85 -14.91 -21.38 -9.32
N LYS A 86 -16.21 -21.09 -9.27
CA LYS A 86 -16.73 -19.77 -9.64
C LYS A 86 -16.58 -18.85 -8.42
N ASP A 87 -15.97 -17.69 -8.63
CA ASP A 87 -15.97 -16.63 -7.63
C ASP A 87 -17.42 -16.15 -7.45
N LYS A 88 -18.00 -16.40 -6.27
CA LYS A 88 -19.39 -16.02 -5.97
C LYS A 88 -19.50 -14.57 -5.49
N ASP A 89 -18.41 -14.03 -4.95
CA ASP A 89 -18.41 -12.76 -4.21
C ASP A 89 -17.76 -11.62 -5.01
N ASN A 90 -17.32 -11.90 -6.25
CA ASN A 90 -16.61 -10.99 -7.15
C ASN A 90 -15.50 -10.22 -6.42
N LEU A 91 -14.72 -10.94 -5.61
CA LEU A 91 -13.69 -10.33 -4.75
C LEU A 91 -12.62 -9.62 -5.59
N LEU A 92 -12.33 -10.14 -6.79
CA LEU A 92 -11.40 -9.51 -7.71
C LEU A 92 -11.86 -8.13 -8.19
N GLN A 93 -13.16 -7.95 -8.44
CA GLN A 93 -13.68 -6.65 -8.86
C GLN A 93 -13.59 -5.62 -7.74
N LYS A 94 -13.91 -6.03 -6.50
CA LYS A 94 -13.78 -5.15 -5.32
C LYS A 94 -12.34 -4.68 -5.10
N VAL A 95 -11.37 -5.59 -5.25
CA VAL A 95 -9.95 -5.25 -5.13
C VAL A 95 -9.52 -4.28 -6.23
N GLU A 96 -9.99 -4.47 -7.46
CA GLU A 96 -9.69 -3.58 -8.57
C GLU A 96 -10.28 -2.17 -8.36
N GLU A 97 -11.51 -2.08 -7.87
CA GLU A 97 -12.15 -0.81 -7.49
C GLU A 97 -11.35 -0.09 -6.39
N GLU A 98 -10.96 -0.80 -5.32
CA GLU A 98 -10.16 -0.25 -4.24
C GLU A 98 -8.79 0.23 -4.74
N ASN A 99 -8.13 -0.53 -5.61
CA ASN A 99 -6.86 -0.14 -6.23
C ASN A 99 -7.01 1.17 -7.02
N GLN A 100 -8.07 1.31 -7.81
CA GLN A 100 -8.32 2.54 -8.59
C GLN A 100 -8.57 3.75 -7.69
N GLU A 101 -9.26 3.58 -6.56
CA GLU A 101 -9.44 4.65 -5.58
C GLU A 101 -8.12 5.05 -4.92
N ILE A 102 -7.31 4.08 -4.51
CA ILE A 102 -5.99 4.30 -3.90
C ILE A 102 -5.06 5.00 -4.90
N GLU A 103 -5.07 4.61 -6.17
CA GLU A 103 -4.28 5.26 -7.21
C GLU A 103 -4.65 6.74 -7.37
N LYS A 104 -5.94 7.07 -7.36
CA LYS A 104 -6.41 8.47 -7.44
C LYS A 104 -5.91 9.28 -6.25
N LYS A 105 -6.06 8.75 -5.02
CA LYS A 105 -5.57 9.40 -3.79
C LYS A 105 -4.05 9.57 -3.81
N THR A 106 -3.32 8.56 -4.27
CA THR A 106 -1.86 8.59 -4.37
C THR A 106 -1.40 9.65 -5.38
N LYS A 107 -2.02 9.74 -6.55
CA LYS A 107 -1.72 10.76 -7.57
C LYS A 107 -1.98 12.18 -7.04
N ALA A 108 -3.09 12.38 -6.33
CA ALA A 108 -3.40 13.66 -5.70
C ALA A 108 -2.35 14.04 -4.64
N TYR A 109 -1.99 13.11 -3.76
CA TYR A 109 -0.98 13.32 -2.72
C TYR A 109 0.41 13.64 -3.30
N VAL A 110 0.84 12.92 -4.35
CA VAL A 110 2.10 13.21 -5.04
C VAL A 110 2.08 14.61 -5.66
N ALA A 111 0.96 15.03 -6.24
CA ALA A 111 0.82 16.38 -6.78
C ALA A 111 0.93 17.45 -5.69
N GLU A 112 0.28 17.26 -4.54
CA GLU A 112 0.42 18.17 -3.39
C GLU A 112 1.85 18.24 -2.88
N LEU A 113 2.49 17.09 -2.66
CA LEU A 113 3.89 17.05 -2.23
C LEU A 113 4.81 17.74 -3.23
N SER A 114 4.60 17.57 -4.53
CA SER A 114 5.43 18.23 -5.56
C SER A 114 5.34 19.76 -5.47
N LYS A 115 4.15 20.30 -5.19
CA LYS A 115 3.95 21.74 -4.97
C LYS A 115 4.66 22.21 -3.70
N THR A 116 4.54 21.44 -2.61
CA THR A 116 5.21 21.75 -1.34
C THR A 116 6.74 21.70 -1.47
N ILE A 117 7.27 20.74 -2.23
CA ILE A 117 8.70 20.65 -2.53
C ILE A 117 9.14 21.88 -3.32
N ALA A 118 8.37 22.30 -4.33
CA ALA A 118 8.67 23.48 -5.13
C ALA A 118 8.66 24.76 -4.28
N SER A 119 7.65 24.97 -3.43
CA SER A 119 7.59 26.13 -2.54
C SER A 119 8.72 26.13 -1.50
N SER A 120 9.04 24.96 -0.94
CA SER A 120 10.14 24.80 0.03
C SER A 120 11.50 25.09 -0.61
N LYS A 121 11.72 24.66 -1.87
CA LYS A 121 12.95 24.99 -2.61
C LYS A 121 13.10 26.49 -2.85
N LEU A 122 12.03 27.15 -3.29
CA LEU A 122 12.04 28.61 -3.44
C LEU A 122 12.32 29.33 -2.12
N PHE A 123 11.77 28.82 -1.01
CA PHE A 123 12.04 29.37 0.32
C PHE A 123 13.49 29.16 0.75
N LEU A 124 14.08 27.98 0.50
CA LEU A 124 15.49 27.72 0.76
C LEU A 124 16.41 28.62 -0.09
N GLU A 125 16.09 28.84 -1.37
CA GLU A 125 16.84 29.78 -2.22
C GLU A 125 16.79 31.21 -1.67
N LYS A 126 15.62 31.66 -1.21
CA LYS A 126 15.48 32.96 -0.54
C LYS A 126 16.32 33.03 0.72
N ILE A 127 16.27 32.02 1.59
CA ILE A 127 17.09 31.98 2.81
C ILE A 127 18.59 32.02 2.46
N ASN A 128 19.02 31.24 1.46
CA ASN A 128 20.42 31.21 1.05
C ASN A 128 20.90 32.54 0.43
N SER A 129 19.98 33.37 -0.08
CA SER A 129 20.30 34.72 -0.55
C SER A 129 20.44 35.75 0.57
N LEU A 130 20.00 35.42 1.79
CA LEU A 130 20.12 36.32 2.93
C LEU A 130 21.56 36.38 3.43
N PRO A 131 21.99 37.53 3.99
CA PRO A 131 23.24 37.63 4.73
C PRO A 131 23.30 36.62 5.88
N LYS A 132 24.51 36.36 6.40
CA LYS A 132 24.63 35.50 7.58
C LYS A 132 23.95 36.16 8.79
N PRO A 133 23.38 35.38 9.74
CA PRO A 133 22.77 35.90 10.96
C PRO A 133 23.63 36.93 11.72
N ASP A 134 24.95 36.74 11.77
CA ASP A 134 25.88 37.62 12.49
C ASP A 134 26.06 39.01 11.83
N GLU A 135 25.70 39.13 10.55
CA GLU A 135 25.80 40.38 9.78
C GLU A 135 24.44 41.09 9.66
N PHE A 136 23.38 40.53 10.23
CA PHE A 136 22.06 41.16 10.21
C PHE A 136 22.01 42.38 11.15
N THR A 137 21.69 43.54 10.57
CA THR A 137 21.28 44.70 11.36
C THR A 137 19.76 44.66 11.60
N PRO A 138 19.25 45.29 12.69
CA PRO A 138 17.81 45.35 12.96
C PRO A 138 16.98 45.93 11.81
N ASP A 139 17.54 46.91 11.10
CA ASP A 139 16.90 47.55 9.95
C ASP A 139 16.83 46.60 8.75
N MET A 140 17.90 45.86 8.46
CA MET A 140 17.90 44.82 7.42
C MET A 140 16.92 43.70 7.75
N TYR A 141 16.84 43.29 9.01
CA TYR A 141 15.86 42.29 9.45
C TYR A 141 14.42 42.76 9.16
N SER A 142 14.12 44.03 9.46
CA SER A 142 12.81 44.62 9.19
C SER A 142 12.51 44.74 7.68
N TYR A 143 13.54 44.95 6.85
CA TYR A 143 13.41 44.99 5.40
C TYR A 143 13.11 43.63 4.78
N TYR A 144 13.81 42.57 5.21
CA TYR A 144 13.60 41.22 4.69
C TYR A 144 12.38 40.52 5.28
N PHE A 145 12.01 40.85 6.53
CA PHE A 145 10.89 40.25 7.26
C PHE A 145 9.89 41.31 7.74
N PRO A 146 9.21 42.01 6.80
CA PRO A 146 8.30 43.10 7.14
C PRO A 146 7.12 42.65 8.00
N ASP A 147 6.67 41.39 7.87
CA ASP A 147 5.58 40.84 8.66
C ASP A 147 5.90 40.74 10.17
N THR A 148 7.19 40.67 10.51
CA THR A 148 7.66 40.63 11.91
C THR A 148 8.15 41.99 12.41
N ALA A 149 8.27 42.97 11.51
CA ALA A 149 8.73 44.31 11.87
C ALA A 149 7.65 45.03 12.68
N LEU A 150 8.09 45.88 13.62
CA LEU A 150 7.19 46.74 14.38
C LEU A 150 6.65 47.83 13.46
N ASP A 151 5.37 47.74 13.11
CA ASP A 151 4.69 48.75 12.30
C ASP A 151 4.23 49.92 13.18
N PRO A 152 4.70 51.16 12.94
CA PRO A 152 4.23 52.34 13.67
C PRO A 152 2.72 52.59 13.53
N ALA A 153 2.10 52.14 12.43
CA ALA A 153 0.66 52.25 12.21
C ALA A 153 -0.15 51.21 13.00
N LYS A 154 0.50 50.13 13.47
CA LYS A 154 -0.09 49.05 14.27
C LYS A 154 0.78 48.78 15.51
N PRO A 155 0.76 49.70 16.50
CA PRO A 155 1.59 49.55 17.68
C PRO A 155 1.22 48.29 18.45
N SER A 156 2.22 47.49 18.79
CA SER A 156 2.09 46.32 19.65
C SER A 156 2.88 46.53 20.94
N ILE A 157 2.39 45.96 22.04
CA ILE A 157 3.01 46.01 23.36
C ILE A 157 3.90 44.77 23.51
N TRP A 158 5.07 44.95 24.12
CA TRP A 158 5.96 43.84 24.49
C TRP A 158 5.18 42.81 25.32
N PRO A 159 5.21 41.49 25.00
CA PRO A 159 6.21 40.77 24.19
C PRO A 159 5.93 40.68 22.67
N HIS A 160 5.06 41.52 22.11
CA HIS A 160 4.72 41.58 20.68
C HIS A 160 4.13 40.29 20.09
N LYS A 161 3.62 39.39 20.94
CA LYS A 161 2.87 38.21 20.50
C LYS A 161 1.43 38.62 20.16
N PRO A 162 0.84 38.13 19.05
CA PRO A 162 -0.54 38.43 18.68
C PRO A 162 -1.59 38.08 19.76
N GLU A 163 -1.29 37.08 20.60
CA GLU A 163 -2.17 36.60 21.67
C GLU A 163 -2.24 37.56 22.86
N GLU A 164 -1.15 38.24 23.15
CA GLU A 164 -0.99 39.10 24.32
C GLU A 164 -1.18 40.59 23.96
N GLN A 165 -1.77 40.88 22.79
CA GLN A 165 -2.08 42.24 22.37
C GLN A 165 -3.47 42.67 22.82
N PRO A 166 -3.67 43.94 23.21
CA PRO A 166 -5.00 44.50 23.48
C PRO A 166 -5.97 44.44 22.29
N SER A 167 -5.44 44.26 21.07
CA SER A 167 -6.24 44.04 19.86
C SER A 167 -6.82 42.63 19.76
N ASN A 168 -6.36 41.67 20.57
CA ASN A 168 -6.88 40.32 20.58
C ASN A 168 -8.20 40.26 21.37
N PRO A 169 -9.27 39.67 20.81
CA PRO A 169 -10.54 39.50 21.51
C PRO A 169 -10.45 38.78 22.87
N ASN A 170 -9.42 37.96 23.08
CA ASN A 170 -9.22 37.14 24.27
C ASN A 170 -8.22 37.75 25.28
N PHE A 171 -7.80 39.01 25.10
CA PHE A 171 -6.84 39.65 25.98
C PHE A 171 -7.48 40.12 27.29
N GLU A 172 -7.02 39.60 28.42
CA GLU A 172 -7.43 40.05 29.76
C GLU A 172 -6.38 40.99 30.36
N TYR A 173 -6.83 42.16 30.84
CA TYR A 173 -5.97 43.08 31.58
C TYR A 173 -5.70 42.52 32.98
N ILE A 174 -4.43 42.31 33.31
CA ILE A 174 -4.01 41.97 34.68
C ILE A 174 -4.38 43.17 35.57
N LYS A 175 -5.20 42.93 36.60
CA LYS A 175 -5.62 43.94 37.59
C LYS A 175 -4.49 44.29 38.56
#